data_AF-A0A2N0ZD42-F1
#
_entry.id   AF-A0A2N0ZD42-F1
#
_cell.length_a   1.000
_cell.length_b   1.000
_cell.length_c   1.000
_cell.angle_alpha   90.00
_cell.angle_beta   90.00
_cell.angle_gamma   90.00
#
_symmetry.space_group_name_H-M   'P 1'
#
loop_
_entity.id
_entity.type
_entity.pdbx_description
1 polymer ?
#
loop_
_entity_poly.entity_id
_entity_poly.type
_entity_poly.pdbx_seq_one_letter_code
_entity_poly.pdbx_strand_id
1 'polypeptide(L)'
;MEQMKMVNNLAQEVLPNTDIVVFDELNKRMTLDSFEFVVTGSSSTTFPVLHFTSNNSNNFTNQIFHTINPSGTRWYATPTRLSNDGSAYFETMAYDTGAGLYKFNLKTPVILPNGGRLAFRAASGYGGGDMVLYKAIYRVEQ
;
A
#
# COMPACT_ATOMS: atom_id res chain seq x y z
N MET A 1 0.02 25.71 7.90
CA MET A 1 0.16 25.01 9.21
C MET A 1 0.09 23.52 8.92
N GLU A 2 0.93 22.67 9.52
CA GLU A 2 0.83 21.22 9.28
C GLU A 2 -0.26 20.59 10.15
N GLN A 3 -1.19 19.85 9.55
CA GLN A 3 -2.21 19.09 10.27
C GLN A 3 -1.83 17.61 10.27
N MET A 4 -1.68 17.03 11.47
CA MET A 4 -1.48 15.58 11.64
C MET A 4 -2.82 14.84 11.52
N LYS A 5 -2.82 13.74 10.76
CA LYS A 5 -3.96 12.84 10.57
C LYS A 5 -3.54 11.42 10.92
N MET A 6 -4.43 10.72 11.61
CA MET A 6 -4.32 9.29 11.89
C MET A 6 -5.49 8.58 11.23
N VAL A 7 -5.19 7.60 10.38
CA VAL A 7 -6.19 6.72 9.78
C VAL A 7 -5.92 5.32 10.27
N ASN A 8 -6.95 4.68 10.81
CA ASN A 8 -6.88 3.35 11.35
C ASN A 8 -8.08 2.54 10.86
N ASN A 9 -7.81 1.44 10.18
CA ASN A 9 -8.82 0.50 9.75
C ASN A 9 -8.47 -0.89 10.26
N LEU A 10 -9.37 -1.45 11.07
CA LEU A 10 -9.15 -2.70 11.80
C LEU A 10 -9.53 -3.94 11.00
N ALA A 11 -10.26 -3.80 9.89
CA ALA A 11 -10.53 -4.84 8.88
C ALA A 11 -11.52 -4.29 7.84
N GLN A 12 -11.10 -4.18 6.58
CA GLN A 12 -11.97 -3.82 5.47
C GLN A 12 -11.89 -4.87 4.36
N GLU A 13 -13.06 -5.34 3.93
CA GLU A 13 -13.20 -6.24 2.79
C GLU A 13 -12.85 -5.51 1.49
N VAL A 14 -12.03 -6.16 0.67
CA VAL A 14 -11.68 -5.67 -0.66
C VAL A 14 -12.71 -6.18 -1.64
N LEU A 15 -13.48 -5.26 -2.23
CA LEU A 15 -14.43 -5.61 -3.28
C LEU A 15 -13.75 -5.55 -4.66
N PRO A 16 -14.17 -6.38 -5.62
CA PRO A 16 -13.65 -6.35 -6.98
C PRO A 16 -13.71 -4.95 -7.61
N ASN A 17 -12.61 -4.53 -8.25
CA ASN A 17 -12.49 -3.23 -8.92
C ASN A 17 -12.71 -2.01 -8.02
N THR A 18 -12.54 -2.17 -6.70
CA THR A 18 -12.63 -1.05 -5.75
C THR A 18 -11.27 -0.75 -5.13
N ASP A 19 -11.04 0.55 -4.91
CA ASP A 19 -9.89 1.01 -4.14
C ASP A 19 -10.30 1.26 -2.69
N ILE A 20 -9.51 0.75 -1.75
CA ILE A 20 -9.60 1.14 -0.35
C ILE A 20 -8.63 2.29 -0.13
N VAL A 21 -9.16 3.51 -0.09
CA VAL A 21 -8.35 4.73 0.05
C VAL A 21 -7.86 4.87 1.49
N VAL A 22 -6.53 4.97 1.65
CA VAL A 22 -5.88 5.30 2.93
C VAL A 22 -5.82 6.82 3.10
N PHE A 23 -5.40 7.53 2.07
CA PHE A 23 -5.47 8.98 1.97
C PHE A 23 -5.54 9.43 0.50
N ASP A 24 -6.09 10.62 0.28
CA ASP A 24 -6.08 11.32 -1.00
C ASP A 24 -5.78 12.79 -0.74
N GLU A 25 -4.51 13.16 -0.92
CA GLU A 25 -4.00 14.51 -0.66
C GLU A 25 -3.19 15.00 -1.86
N LEU A 26 -3.68 14.70 -3.07
CA LEU A 26 -3.07 15.18 -4.31
C LEU A 26 -2.93 16.70 -4.30
N ASN A 27 -1.81 17.19 -4.84
CA ASN A 27 -1.44 18.60 -4.93
C ASN A 27 -1.20 19.31 -3.57
N LYS A 28 -1.01 18.55 -2.49
CA LYS A 28 -0.64 19.10 -1.18
C LYS A 28 0.65 18.48 -0.71
N ARG A 29 1.59 19.29 -0.24
CA ARG A 29 2.79 18.76 0.40
C ARG A 29 2.39 17.95 1.63
N MET A 30 2.88 16.73 1.73
CA MET A 30 2.60 15.85 2.86
C MET A 30 3.81 15.01 3.26
N THR A 31 3.80 14.54 4.50
CA THR A 31 4.74 13.53 4.99
C THR A 31 3.97 12.33 5.53
N LEU A 32 4.25 11.14 5.01
CA LEU A 32 3.77 9.88 5.59
C LEU A 32 4.78 9.44 6.65
N ASP A 33 4.45 9.65 7.92
CA ASP A 33 5.36 9.40 9.04
C ASP A 33 5.39 7.91 9.42
N SER A 34 4.26 7.23 9.31
CA SER A 34 4.14 5.79 9.59
C SER A 34 3.07 5.17 8.71
N PHE A 35 3.35 3.96 8.22
CA PHE A 35 2.37 3.11 7.58
C PHE A 35 2.65 1.66 7.93
N GLU A 36 1.64 1.00 8.49
CA GLU A 36 1.64 -0.44 8.75
C GLU A 36 0.39 -1.03 8.15
N PHE A 37 0.50 -2.20 7.55
CA PHE A 37 -0.66 -2.90 7.04
C PHE A 37 -0.49 -4.41 7.05
N VAL A 38 -1.64 -5.06 7.02
CA VAL A 38 -1.81 -6.49 6.87
C VAL A 38 -2.83 -6.76 5.77
N VAL A 39 -2.51 -7.69 4.87
CA VAL A 39 -3.49 -8.28 3.95
C VAL A 39 -3.66 -9.75 4.34
N THR A 40 -4.91 -10.19 4.47
CA THR A 40 -5.26 -11.60 4.71
C THR A 40 -6.25 -12.06 3.66
N GLY A 41 -6.15 -13.30 3.18
CA GLY A 41 -7.12 -13.85 2.22
C GLY A 41 -6.50 -14.84 1.25
N SER A 42 -7.33 -15.70 0.67
CA SER A 42 -6.88 -16.82 -0.18
C SER A 42 -6.30 -16.38 -1.53
N SER A 43 -6.66 -15.19 -2.02
CA SER A 43 -6.13 -14.65 -3.28
C SER A 43 -4.84 -13.87 -3.09
N SER A 44 -4.68 -13.14 -1.98
CA SER A 44 -3.45 -12.39 -1.67
C SER A 44 -2.99 -11.47 -2.81
N THR A 45 -3.92 -11.04 -3.67
CA THR A 45 -3.64 -10.23 -4.86
C THR A 45 -4.01 -8.77 -4.65
N THR A 46 -4.29 -8.40 -3.40
CA THR A 46 -4.44 -7.01 -2.97
C THR A 46 -3.11 -6.43 -2.51
N PHE A 47 -2.75 -5.27 -3.05
CA PHE A 47 -1.50 -4.57 -2.74
C PHE A 47 -1.74 -3.05 -2.63
N PRO A 48 -0.91 -2.32 -1.88
CA PRO A 48 -0.98 -0.87 -1.86
C PRO A 48 -0.37 -0.27 -3.14
N VAL A 49 -0.99 0.79 -3.62
CA VAL A 49 -0.58 1.61 -4.76
C VAL A 49 -0.47 3.07 -4.33
N LEU A 50 0.57 3.76 -4.78
CA LEU A 50 0.79 5.17 -4.48
C LEU A 50 0.77 6.00 -5.77
N HIS A 51 -0.30 6.76 -5.98
CA HIS A 51 -0.44 7.61 -7.16
C HIS A 51 -0.01 9.05 -6.87
N PHE A 52 0.82 9.62 -7.75
CA PHE A 52 1.15 11.05 -7.75
C PHE A 52 0.26 11.88 -8.69
N THR A 53 -0.61 11.23 -9.45
CA THR A 53 -1.57 11.85 -10.37
C THR A 53 -2.89 11.08 -10.36
N SER A 54 -4.00 11.72 -10.73
CA SER A 54 -5.34 11.10 -10.72
C SER A 54 -5.57 10.03 -11.80
N ASN A 55 -4.70 9.95 -12.81
CA ASN A 55 -5.02 9.29 -14.09
C ASN A 55 -4.39 7.91 -14.31
N ASN A 56 -3.85 7.26 -13.27
CA ASN A 56 -3.21 5.96 -13.42
C ASN A 56 -4.03 4.83 -12.79
N SER A 57 -4.82 4.13 -13.61
CA SER A 57 -5.64 2.98 -13.21
C SER A 57 -5.08 1.62 -13.63
N ASN A 58 -3.82 1.53 -14.05
CA ASN A 58 -3.21 0.23 -14.34
C ASN A 58 -2.91 -0.52 -13.02
N ASN A 59 -3.26 -1.81 -12.98
CA ASN A 59 -3.19 -2.68 -11.81
C ASN A 59 -1.76 -2.86 -11.26
N PHE A 60 -0.74 -2.75 -12.10
CA PHE A 60 0.67 -2.92 -11.66
C PHE A 60 1.45 -1.60 -11.58
N THR A 61 0.94 -0.53 -12.19
CA THR A 61 1.61 0.75 -12.19
C THR A 61 1.45 1.44 -10.84
N ASN A 62 2.56 1.91 -10.28
CA ASN A 62 2.64 2.56 -8.96
C ASN A 62 2.43 1.64 -7.75
N GLN A 63 2.58 0.32 -7.93
CA GLN A 63 2.72 -0.59 -6.81
C GLN A 63 3.94 -0.22 -5.98
N ILE A 64 3.77 -0.17 -4.67
CA ILE A 64 4.87 0.07 -3.72
C ILE A 64 5.51 -1.24 -3.21
N PHE A 65 4.98 -2.39 -3.65
CA PHE A 65 5.55 -3.73 -3.46
C PHE A 65 5.39 -4.58 -4.73
N HIS A 66 6.41 -5.35 -5.09
CA HIS A 66 6.28 -6.43 -6.05
C HIS A 66 5.82 -7.68 -5.30
N THR A 67 4.57 -8.07 -5.49
CA THR A 67 4.10 -9.42 -5.14
C THR A 67 4.41 -10.33 -6.33
N ILE A 68 5.59 -10.94 -6.33
CA ILE A 68 5.97 -11.84 -7.43
C ILE A 68 5.26 -13.18 -7.20
N ASN A 69 4.38 -13.58 -8.11
CA ASN A 69 4.14 -15.01 -8.39
C ASN A 69 4.69 -15.29 -9.79
N PRO A 70 5.92 -15.79 -9.91
CA PRO A 70 6.55 -15.87 -11.21
C PRO A 70 6.13 -17.11 -12.00
N SER A 71 5.57 -18.16 -11.37
CA SER A 71 5.08 -19.43 -11.98
C SER A 71 5.11 -20.65 -11.04
N GLY A 72 5.35 -20.51 -9.73
CA GLY A 72 5.44 -21.69 -8.86
C GLY A 72 5.44 -21.34 -7.38
N THR A 73 4.32 -21.67 -6.72
CA THR A 73 4.14 -21.95 -5.27
C THR A 73 4.65 -20.96 -4.21
N ARG A 74 5.39 -19.90 -4.55
CA ARG A 74 5.89 -18.91 -3.60
C ARG A 74 5.59 -17.52 -4.11
N TRP A 75 4.70 -16.84 -3.39
CA TRP A 75 4.67 -15.40 -3.41
C TRP A 75 5.93 -14.91 -2.69
N TYR A 76 6.49 -13.77 -3.07
CA TYR A 76 7.37 -12.98 -2.22
C TYR A 76 6.97 -11.53 -2.43
N ALA A 77 6.70 -10.82 -1.33
CA ALA A 77 6.36 -9.41 -1.38
C ALA A 77 7.63 -8.60 -1.11
N THR A 78 8.21 -8.08 -2.19
CA THR A 78 9.45 -7.30 -2.13
C THR A 78 9.07 -5.83 -2.22
N PRO A 79 9.44 -4.97 -1.24
CA PRO A 79 9.25 -3.53 -1.35
C PRO A 79 9.80 -3.01 -2.68
N THR A 80 8.98 -2.26 -3.43
CA THR A 80 9.49 -1.52 -4.57
C THR A 80 10.16 -0.25 -4.06
N ARG A 81 11.18 0.19 -4.78
CA ARG A 81 11.86 1.43 -4.44
C ARG A 81 11.03 2.60 -4.96
N LEU A 82 10.80 3.61 -4.12
CA LEU A 82 10.22 4.88 -4.58
C LEU A 82 11.27 5.78 -5.26
N SER A 83 12.56 5.53 -5.01
CA SER A 83 13.72 6.27 -5.56
C SER A 83 14.85 5.32 -6.01
N ASN A 84 15.75 5.81 -6.88
CA ASN A 84 16.88 5.02 -7.41
C ASN A 84 18.14 5.05 -6.51
N ASP A 85 17.99 5.35 -5.22
CA ASP A 85 19.07 5.54 -4.24
C ASP A 85 19.53 4.22 -3.58
N GLY A 86 18.93 3.09 -3.96
CA GLY A 86 19.29 1.77 -3.42
C GLY A 86 18.61 1.41 -2.11
N SER A 87 17.83 2.32 -1.51
CA SER A 87 17.10 2.10 -0.27
C SER A 87 15.65 1.66 -0.53
N ALA A 88 15.11 0.80 0.33
CA ALA A 88 13.68 0.46 0.35
C ALA A 88 13.02 1.22 1.51
N TYR A 89 11.87 1.86 1.25
CA TYR A 89 11.14 2.65 2.26
C TYR A 89 10.34 1.77 3.23
N PHE A 90 10.10 0.51 2.87
CA PHE A 90 9.32 -0.44 3.66
C PHE A 90 10.17 -1.64 4.09
N GLU A 91 9.81 -2.21 5.23
CA GLU A 91 10.36 -3.45 5.77
C GLU A 91 9.25 -4.49 5.93
N THR A 92 9.61 -5.75 5.71
CA THR A 92 8.72 -6.90 5.89
C THR A 92 8.83 -7.39 7.32
N MET A 93 7.74 -7.32 8.08
CA MET A 93 7.70 -7.69 9.50
C MET A 93 7.24 -9.13 9.71
N ALA A 94 6.31 -9.62 8.90
CA ALA A 94 5.85 -11.00 8.93
C ALA A 94 5.37 -11.43 7.54
N TYR A 95 5.58 -12.71 7.22
CA TYR A 95 5.31 -13.28 5.91
C TYR A 95 4.92 -14.76 6.03
N ASP A 96 3.66 -15.09 5.79
CA ASP A 96 3.16 -16.48 5.76
C ASP A 96 2.35 -16.73 4.49
N THR A 97 2.94 -17.50 3.58
CA THR A 97 2.30 -17.88 2.31
C THR A 97 1.19 -18.90 2.45
N GLY A 98 1.24 -19.75 3.48
CA GLY A 98 0.21 -20.76 3.72
C GLY A 98 -1.08 -20.15 4.25
N ALA A 99 -0.95 -19.06 5.01
CA ALA A 99 -2.07 -18.29 5.54
C ALA A 99 -2.45 -17.05 4.70
N GLY A 100 -1.69 -16.74 3.64
CA GLY A 100 -1.90 -15.53 2.83
C GLY A 100 -1.73 -14.24 3.63
N LEU A 101 -0.83 -14.25 4.62
CA LEU A 101 -0.61 -13.16 5.58
C LEU A 101 0.68 -12.41 5.24
N TYR A 102 0.56 -11.10 5.08
CA TYR A 102 1.70 -10.22 4.86
C TYR A 102 1.61 -9.04 5.81
N LYS A 103 2.69 -8.73 6.52
CA LYS A 103 2.77 -7.56 7.41
C LYS A 103 3.99 -6.71 7.07
N PHE A 104 3.76 -5.41 6.88
CA PHE A 104 4.83 -4.46 6.53
C PHE A 104 4.74 -3.20 7.38
N ASN A 105 5.89 -2.54 7.54
CA ASN A 105 6.02 -1.23 8.16
C ASN A 105 6.86 -0.28 7.29
N LEU A 106 6.61 1.01 7.46
CA LEU A 106 7.45 2.05 6.91
C LEU A 106 8.73 2.20 7.74
N LYS A 107 9.90 2.15 7.10
CA LYS A 107 11.22 2.28 7.75
C LYS A 107 11.60 3.72 8.08
N THR A 108 11.20 4.65 7.22
CA THR A 108 11.51 6.07 7.34
C THR A 108 10.35 6.90 6.82
N PRO A 109 10.06 8.08 7.41
CA PRO A 109 9.06 8.97 6.87
C PRO A 109 9.28 9.27 5.38
N VAL A 110 8.19 9.30 4.61
CA VAL A 110 8.22 9.60 3.18
C VAL A 110 7.67 10.99 2.96
N ILE A 111 8.48 11.86 2.36
CA ILE A 111 8.09 13.22 1.98
C ILE A 111 7.54 13.19 0.57
N LEU A 112 6.31 13.68 0.39
CA LEU A 112 5.62 13.79 -0.89
C LEU A 112 5.39 15.27 -1.21
N PRO A 113 6.30 15.92 -1.96
CA PRO A 113 6.24 17.36 -2.21
C PRO A 113 4.96 17.81 -2.91
N ASN A 114 4.40 16.97 -3.77
CA ASN A 114 3.16 17.22 -4.53
C ASN A 114 1.98 16.36 -4.02
N GLY A 115 2.13 15.75 -2.86
CA GLY A 115 1.11 14.87 -2.30
C GLY A 115 1.01 13.52 -3.00
N GLY A 116 -0.10 12.84 -2.77
CA GLY A 116 -0.39 11.57 -3.40
C GLY A 116 -1.71 10.97 -2.95
N ARG A 117 -2.08 9.87 -3.59
CA ARG A 117 -3.19 9.01 -3.19
C ARG A 117 -2.65 7.61 -2.92
N LEU A 118 -2.71 7.19 -1.67
CA LEU A 118 -2.38 5.83 -1.24
C LEU A 118 -3.68 5.05 -1.10
N ALA A 119 -3.76 3.91 -1.78
CA ALA A 119 -4.91 3.02 -1.68
C ALA A 119 -4.47 1.56 -1.76
N PHE A 120 -5.29 0.64 -1.24
CA PHE A 120 -5.18 -0.78 -1.58
C PHE A 120 -6.01 -1.08 -2.81
N ARG A 121 -5.45 -1.88 -3.71
CA ARG A 121 -6.10 -2.31 -4.94
C ARG A 121 -5.91 -3.81 -5.12
N ALA A 122 -6.97 -4.50 -5.53
CA ALA A 122 -6.91 -5.89 -5.95
C ALA A 122 -6.41 -6.02 -7.40
N ALA A 123 -5.69 -7.10 -7.71
CA ALA A 123 -5.26 -7.42 -9.07
C ALA A 123 -6.46 -7.66 -10.01
N SER A 124 -6.20 -7.59 -11.32
CA SER A 124 -7.18 -7.97 -12.34
C SER A 124 -7.69 -9.40 -12.13
N GLY A 125 -9.00 -9.62 -12.28
CA GLY A 125 -9.60 -10.94 -12.12
C GLY A 125 -9.73 -11.42 -10.67
N TYR A 126 -9.54 -10.53 -9.70
CA TYR A 126 -9.78 -10.81 -8.30
C TYR A 126 -11.26 -11.16 -8.03
N GLY A 127 -11.47 -12.28 -7.34
CA GLY A 127 -12.79 -12.87 -7.09
C GLY A 127 -13.41 -12.57 -5.72
N GLY A 128 -12.75 -11.79 -4.85
CA GLY A 128 -13.21 -11.52 -3.48
C GLY A 128 -12.43 -12.27 -2.38
N GLY A 129 -12.65 -11.90 -1.12
CA GLY A 129 -12.16 -12.62 0.07
C GLY A 129 -10.85 -12.11 0.70
N ASP A 130 -10.17 -11.13 0.10
CA ASP A 130 -9.09 -10.41 0.77
C ASP A 130 -9.67 -9.37 1.76
N MET A 131 -9.04 -9.28 2.93
CA MET A 131 -9.25 -8.25 3.93
C MET A 131 -7.96 -7.45 4.11
N VAL A 132 -8.09 -6.13 4.23
CA VAL A 132 -6.97 -5.26 4.59
C VAL A 132 -7.17 -4.65 5.96
N LEU A 133 -6.10 -4.63 6.75
CA LEU A 133 -6.00 -3.93 8.01
C LEU A 133 -4.85 -2.96 7.86
N TYR A 134 -5.01 -1.70 8.24
CA TYR A 134 -3.94 -0.74 8.10
C TYR A 134 -4.02 0.40 9.11
N LYS A 135 -2.85 0.96 9.41
CA LYS A 135 -2.69 2.17 10.19
C LYS A 135 -1.71 3.10 9.47
N ALA A 136 -2.15 4.33 9.25
CA ALA A 136 -1.33 5.38 8.66
C ALA A 136 -1.33 6.61 9.58
N ILE A 137 -0.16 7.22 9.73
CA ILE A 137 0.01 8.53 10.36
C ILE A 137 0.70 9.41 9.34
N TYR A 138 0.10 10.55 9.01
CA TYR A 138 0.64 11.48 8.04
C TYR A 138 0.32 12.93 8.39
N ARG A 139 1.12 13.86 7.88
CA ARG A 139 0.96 15.31 8.04
C ARG A 139 0.74 15.95 6.69
N VAL A 140 -0.19 16.90 6.61
CA VAL A 140 -0.50 17.65 5.38
C VAL A 140 -0.29 19.13 5.65
N GLU A 141 0.43 19.81 4.76
CA GLU A 141 0.50 21.26 4.76
C GLU A 141 -0.83 21.83 4.26
N GLN A 142 -1.48 22.63 5.10
CA GLN A 142 -2.64 23.44 4.72
C GLN A 142 -2.20 24.76 4.09
#